data_AF-A0A530HAL6-F1
#
_entry.id   AF-A0A530HAL6-F1
#
_cell.length_a   1.000
_cell.length_b   1.000
_cell.length_c   1.000
_cell.angle_alpha   90.00
_cell.angle_beta   90.00
_cell.angle_gamma   90.00
#
_symmetry.space_group_name_H-M   'P 1'
#
loop_
_entity.id
_entity.type
_entity.pdbx_description
1 polymer ?
#
loop_
_entity_poly.entity_id
_entity_poly.type
_entity_poly.pdbx_seq_one_letter_code
_entity_poly.pdbx_strand_id
1 'polypeptide(L)' 'DVTEDVIRSEALKRDLVDVKVAAVNEIWSGLKLVIRKDRR' A
#
# COMPACT_ATOMS: atom_id res chain seq x y z
N ASP A 1 9.24 12.83 -6.81
CA ASP A 1 7.80 12.62 -7.02
C ASP A 1 7.38 11.37 -6.27
N VAL A 2 6.18 11.33 -5.71
CA VAL A 2 5.69 10.17 -4.95
C VAL A 2 4.53 9.56 -5.71
N THR A 3 4.66 8.30 -6.09
CA THR A 3 3.63 7.53 -6.80
C THR A 3 3.15 6.35 -5.96
N GLU A 4 2.02 5.77 -6.36
CA GLU A 4 1.48 4.57 -5.70
C GLU A 4 2.48 3.40 -5.71
N ASP A 5 3.28 3.27 -6.77
CA ASP A 5 4.33 2.25 -6.88
C ASP A 5 5.47 2.46 -5.88
N VAL A 6 5.87 3.73 -5.64
CA VAL A 6 6.86 4.06 -4.61
C VAL A 6 6.33 3.66 -3.23
N ILE A 7 5.05 3.96 -2.94
CA ILE A 7 4.42 3.59 -1.66
C ILE A 7 4.38 2.07 -1.49
N ARG A 8 3.95 1.32 -2.52
CA ARG A 8 3.89 -0.15 -2.48
C ARG A 8 5.27 -0.78 -2.27
N SER A 9 6.28 -0.33 -3.02
CA SER A 9 7.64 -0.86 -2.88
C SER A 9 8.20 -0.62 -1.47
N GLU A 10 7.99 0.57 -0.93
CA GLU A 10 8.52 0.97 0.37
C GLU A 10 7.74 0.31 1.54
N ALA A 11 6.44 0.05 1.35
CA ALA A 11 5.63 -0.75 2.27
C ALA A 11 6.09 -2.21 2.33
N LEU A 12 6.33 -2.83 1.17
CA LEU A 12 6.79 -4.22 1.09
C LEU A 12 8.15 -4.43 1.78
N LYS A 13 9.08 -3.47 1.66
CA LYS A 13 10.38 -3.52 2.38
C LYS A 13 10.22 -3.48 3.90
N ARG A 14 9.12 -2.93 4.42
CA ARG A 14 8.78 -2.88 5.85
C ARG A 14 7.86 -4.03 6.27
N ASP A 15 7.72 -5.05 5.43
CA ASP A 15 6.83 -6.19 5.66
C ASP A 15 5.34 -5.83 5.80
N LEU A 16 4.95 -4.69 5.26
CA LEU A 16 3.55 -4.27 5.15
C LEU A 16 2.98 -4.72 3.80
N VAL A 17 1.70 -5.05 3.79
CA VAL A 17 0.95 -5.39 2.58
C VAL A 17 -0.14 -4.35 2.36
N ASP A 18 -0.31 -3.88 1.13
CA ASP A 18 -1.38 -2.96 0.76
C ASP A 18 -2.67 -3.70 0.36
N VAL A 19 -3.80 -3.11 0.73
CA VAL A 19 -5.12 -3.48 0.23
C VAL A 19 -5.74 -2.24 -0.40
N LYS A 20 -6.11 -2.33 -1.68
CA LYS A 20 -6.86 -1.28 -2.36
C LYS A 20 -8.29 -1.23 -1.81
N VAL A 21 -8.66 -0.11 -1.19
CA VAL A 21 -9.99 0.10 -0.60
C VAL A 21 -10.92 0.91 -1.50
N ALA A 22 -10.38 1.77 -2.35
CA ALA A 22 -11.15 2.59 -3.29
C ALA A 22 -10.28 3.01 -4.47
N ALA A 23 -10.91 3.30 -5.61
CA ALA A 23 -10.30 4.13 -6.65
C ALA A 23 -10.70 5.58 -6.37
N VAL A 24 -9.72 6.47 -6.16
CA VAL A 24 -9.96 7.88 -5.83
C VAL A 24 -10.07 8.70 -7.12
N ASN A 25 -9.18 8.44 -8.08
CA ASN A 25 -9.25 8.97 -9.44
C ASN A 25 -8.55 8.01 -10.42
N GLU A 26 -8.29 8.46 -11.65
CA GLU A 26 -7.64 7.65 -12.70
C GLU A 26 -6.21 7.20 -12.35
N ILE A 27 -5.55 7.91 -11.44
CA ILE A 27 -4.13 7.68 -11.10
C ILE A 27 -4.00 7.05 -9.70
N TRP A 28 -4.86 7.43 -8.76
CA TRP A 28 -4.71 7.16 -7.33
C TRP A 28 -5.78 6.24 -6.76
N SER A 29 -5.35 5.32 -5.91
CA SER A 29 -6.18 4.45 -5.11
C SER A 29 -6.07 4.78 -3.62
N GLY A 30 -7.15 4.55 -2.88
CA GLY A 30 -7.07 4.47 -1.43
C GLY A 30 -6.38 3.15 -1.05
N LEU A 31 -5.25 3.21 -0.36
CA LEU A 31 -4.51 2.04 0.11
C LEU A 31 -4.59 1.91 1.63
N LYS A 32 -4.83 0.68 2.11
CA LYS A 32 -4.69 0.32 3.52
C LYS A 32 -3.45 -0.56 3.69
N LEU A 33 -2.45 -0.08 4.42
CA LEU A 33 -1.27 -0.86 4.78
C LEU A 33 -1.53 -1.68 6.03
N VAL A 34 -1.29 -2.99 5.98
CA VAL A 34 -1.51 -3.92 7.10
C VAL A 34 -0.28 -4.75 7.37
N ILE A 35 -0.07 -5.10 8.65
CA ILE A 35 0.91 -6.10 9.08
C ILE A 35 0.27 -7.48 8.91
N ARG A 36 1.01 -8.43 8.34
CA ARG A 36 0.52 -9.80 8.20
C ARG A 36 0.33 -10.43 9.59
N LYS A 37 -0.70 -11.29 9.73
CA LYS A 37 -1.05 -11.88 11.03
C LYS A 37 0.07 -12.72 11.65
N ASP A 38 0.90 -13.36 10.83
CA ASP A 38 2.07 -14.14 11.26
C ASP A 38 3.19 -13.30 11.89
N ARG A 39 3.11 -11.96 11.82
CA ARG A 39 4.15 -11.03 12.29
C ARG A 39 3.66 -10.04 13.35
N ARG A 40 2.51 -10.31 13.96
CA ARG A 40 1.96 -9.51 15.07
C ARG A 40 2.12 -10.23 16.40
#